data_AF-A0A077ZNR8-F1
#
_entry.id   AF-A0A077ZNR8-F1
#
_cell.length_a   1.000
_cell.length_b   1.000
_cell.length_c   1.000
_cell.angle_alpha   90.00
_cell.angle_beta   90.00
_cell.angle_gamma   90.00
#
_symmetry.space_group_name_H-M   'P 1'
#
loop_
_entity.id
_entity.type
_entity.pdbx_description
1 polymer ?
#
loop_
_entity_poly.entity_id
_entity_poly.type
_entity_poly.pdbx_seq_one_letter_code
_entity_poly.pdbx_strand_id
1 'polypeptide(L)'
;MKTIELMTDSSTGYHWISDGLSGKARLRTKGAEEMLIRRWISTVLSLVEEYALQLSVTLVKSEDNQADSLTHVPQRWVTPSTGPSSPVCVAVADPGAMRLIAAVHHAAAILA
;
A
#
# COMPACT_ATOMS: atom_id res chain seq x y z
N MET A 1 21.52 17.86 -6.12
CA MET A 1 20.20 17.44 -6.61
C MET A 1 20.27 15.95 -6.87
N LYS A 2 19.42 15.14 -6.22
CA LYS A 2 19.39 13.69 -6.46
C LYS A 2 18.35 13.41 -7.53
N THR A 3 18.74 12.65 -8.55
CA THR A 3 17.81 12.19 -9.58
C THR A 3 17.29 10.83 -9.17
N ILE A 4 15.97 10.68 -9.15
CA ILE A 4 15.27 9.45 -8.82
C ILE A 4 14.34 9.12 -9.97
N GLU A 5 14.37 7.86 -10.39
CA GLU A 5 13.40 7.32 -11.33
C GLU A 5 12.41 6.45 -10.56
N LEU A 6 11.12 6.77 -10.70
CA LEU A 6 10.03 5.94 -10.21
C LEU A 6 9.48 5.11 -11.36
N MET A 7 9.64 3.80 -11.26
CA MET A 7 9.06 2.86 -12.22
C MET A 7 7.71 2.37 -11.69
N THR A 8 6.71 2.36 -12.56
CA THR A 8 5.38 1.81 -12.25
C THR A 8 4.84 1.11 -13.48
N ASP A 9 4.09 0.03 -13.30
CA ASP A 9 3.35 -0.65 -14.36
C ASP A 9 1.87 -0.24 -14.39
N SER A 10 1.44 0.55 -13.41
CA SER A 10 0.10 1.14 -13.34
C SER A 10 0.03 2.37 -14.23
N SER A 11 -0.66 2.26 -15.37
CA SER A 11 -0.96 3.40 -16.24
C SER A 11 -1.66 4.54 -15.49
N THR A 12 -2.61 4.19 -14.63
CA THR A 12 -3.32 5.16 -13.80
C THR A 12 -2.38 5.84 -12.80
N GLY A 13 -1.52 5.06 -12.11
CA GLY A 13 -0.53 5.59 -11.18
C GLY A 13 0.49 6.50 -11.87
N TYR A 14 0.95 6.10 -13.06
CA TYR A 14 1.82 6.91 -13.91
C TYR A 14 1.20 8.29 -14.19
N HIS A 15 -0.05 8.33 -14.67
CA HIS A 15 -0.72 9.59 -14.98
C HIS A 15 -0.93 10.47 -13.75
N TRP A 16 -1.31 9.87 -12.62
CA TRP A 16 -1.50 10.61 -11.37
C TRP A 16 -0.25 11.34 -10.90
N ILE A 17 0.90 10.67 -10.90
CA ILE A 17 2.16 11.29 -10.48
C ILE A 17 2.65 12.25 -11.56
N SER A 18 2.60 11.86 -12.84
CA SER A 18 3.05 12.71 -13.95
C SER A 18 2.27 14.03 -14.03
N ASP A 19 0.93 13.98 -13.89
CA ASP A 19 0.08 15.17 -13.88
C ASP A 19 0.34 16.03 -12.64
N GLY A 20 0.58 15.38 -11.49
CA GLY A 20 0.95 16.05 -10.24
C GLY A 20 2.28 16.81 -10.36
N LEU A 21 3.33 16.16 -10.87
CA LEU A 21 4.64 16.76 -11.10
C LEU A 21 4.61 17.88 -12.16
N SER A 22 3.78 17.73 -13.20
CA SER A 22 3.60 18.75 -14.23
C SER A 22 2.83 19.98 -13.73
N GLY A 23 2.27 19.97 -12.52
CA GLY A 23 1.43 21.05 -12.01
C GLY A 23 0.08 21.20 -12.73
N LYS A 24 -0.31 20.25 -13.61
CA LYS A 24 -1.59 20.24 -14.34
C LYS A 24 -2.77 19.82 -13.43
N ALA A 25 -2.61 19.99 -12.12
CA ALA A 25 -3.27 19.31 -11.03
C ALA A 25 -4.81 19.40 -11.05
N ARG A 26 -5.45 18.52 -11.83
CA ARG A 26 -6.73 17.93 -11.42
C ARG A 26 -6.64 16.42 -11.56
N LEU A 27 -6.28 15.77 -10.45
CA LEU A 27 -6.62 14.37 -10.21
C LEU A 27 -8.12 14.19 -10.45
N ARG A 28 -8.45 13.63 -11.62
CA ARG A 28 -9.81 13.24 -12.02
C ARG A 28 -10.09 11.86 -11.45
N THR A 29 -10.16 11.76 -10.14
CA THR A 29 -10.65 10.56 -9.46
C THR A 29 -11.99 10.90 -8.82
N LYS A 30 -12.91 9.93 -8.81
CA LYS A 30 -14.22 10.02 -8.15
C LYS A 30 -14.36 8.79 -7.28
N GLY A 31 -14.63 8.94 -5.99
CA GLY A 31 -14.96 7.83 -5.10
C GLY A 31 -14.33 7.93 -3.71
N ALA A 32 -14.67 7.02 -2.81
CA ALA A 32 -14.16 7.02 -1.44
C ALA A 32 -12.63 6.92 -1.36
N GLU A 33 -12.02 6.18 -2.30
CA GLU A 33 -10.56 5.99 -2.38
C GLU A 33 -9.81 7.22 -2.92
N GLU A 34 -10.52 8.21 -3.47
CA GLU A 34 -9.94 9.45 -3.99
C GLU A 34 -9.09 10.16 -2.93
N MET A 35 -9.57 10.20 -1.68
CA MET A 35 -8.85 10.86 -0.59
C MET A 35 -7.50 10.20 -0.32
N LEU A 36 -7.42 8.87 -0.38
CA LEU A 36 -6.17 8.13 -0.17
C LEU A 36 -5.19 8.35 -1.32
N ILE A 37 -5.69 8.31 -2.56
CA ILE A 37 -4.88 8.58 -3.75
C ILE A 37 -4.31 10.00 -3.71
N ARG A 38 -5.15 11.01 -3.40
CA ARG A 38 -4.71 12.40 -3.25
C ARG A 38 -3.67 12.56 -2.15
N ARG A 39 -3.88 11.91 -1.00
CA ARG A 39 -2.92 11.92 0.11
C ARG A 39 -1.59 11.33 -0.31
N TRP A 40 -1.61 10.17 -0.98
CA TRP A 40 -0.40 9.51 -1.45
C TRP A 40 0.38 10.38 -2.43
N ILE A 41 -0.29 10.98 -3.40
CA ILE A 41 0.36 11.89 -4.37
C ILE A 41 0.90 13.12 -3.65
N SER A 42 0.14 13.68 -2.71
CA SER A 42 0.62 14.79 -1.89
C SER A 42 1.91 14.43 -1.15
N THR A 43 2.00 13.25 -0.56
CA THR A 43 3.24 12.79 0.10
C THR A 43 4.40 12.71 -0.90
N VAL A 44 4.18 12.13 -2.08
CA VAL A 44 5.23 12.05 -3.12
C VAL A 44 5.71 13.45 -3.52
N LEU A 45 4.79 14.38 -3.77
CA LEU A 45 5.14 15.76 -4.15
C LEU A 45 5.86 16.51 -3.01
N SER A 46 5.40 16.35 -1.76
CA SER A 46 6.06 16.94 -0.60
C SER A 46 7.49 16.41 -0.43
N LEU A 47 7.73 15.12 -0.67
CA LEU A 47 9.08 14.55 -0.63
C LEU A 47 9.96 15.09 -1.77
N VAL A 48 9.41 15.25 -2.97
CA VAL A 48 10.14 15.84 -4.09
C VAL A 48 10.59 17.26 -3.76
N GLU A 49 9.72 18.05 -3.14
CA GLU A 49 10.02 19.41 -2.70
C GLU A 49 11.01 19.45 -1.53
N GLU A 50 10.74 18.71 -0.45
CA GLU A 50 11.55 18.68 0.78
C GLU A 50 13.00 18.25 0.50
N TYR A 51 13.19 17.25 -0.35
CA TYR A 51 14.51 16.70 -0.65
C TYR A 51 15.13 17.27 -1.94
N ALA A 52 14.49 18.27 -2.56
CA ALA A 52 14.91 18.86 -3.83
C ALA A 52 15.29 17.79 -4.88
N LEU A 53 14.36 16.85 -5.10
CA LEU A 53 14.56 15.71 -5.98
C LEU A 53 14.21 16.06 -7.41
N GLN A 54 15.00 15.52 -8.34
CA GLN A 54 14.59 15.44 -9.74
C GLN A 54 13.92 14.08 -9.95
N LEU A 55 12.60 14.04 -9.84
CA LEU A 55 11.83 12.81 -10.01
C LEU A 55 11.38 12.65 -11.47
N SER A 56 11.74 11.54 -12.10
CA SER A 56 11.11 11.05 -13.33
C SER A 56 10.21 9.86 -13.02
N VAL A 57 9.17 9.67 -13.84
CA VAL A 57 8.27 8.52 -13.73
C VAL A 57 8.27 7.79 -15.06
N THR A 58 8.44 6.48 -15.03
CA THR A 58 8.49 5.61 -16.22
C THR A 58 7.43 4.54 -16.10
N LEU A 59 6.60 4.41 -17.14
CA LEU A 59 5.64 3.32 -17.27
C LEU A 59 6.37 2.10 -17.85
N VAL A 60 6.46 1.03 -17.07
CA VAL A 60 7.09 -0.25 -17.46
C VAL A 60 6.02 -1.32 -17.67
N LYS A 61 6.37 -2.42 -18.33
CA LYS A 61 5.49 -3.59 -18.34
C LYS A 61 5.54 -4.28 -16.98
N SER A 62 4.45 -4.91 -16.56
CA SER A 62 4.41 -5.66 -15.30
C SER A 62 5.47 -6.77 -15.21
N GLU A 63 5.81 -7.41 -16.34
CA GLU A 63 6.89 -8.43 -16.41
C GLU A 63 8.28 -7.85 -16.11
N ASP A 64 8.47 -6.56 -16.39
CA ASP A 64 9.72 -5.82 -16.16
C ASP A 64 9.68 -5.07 -14.81
N ASN A 65 8.55 -5.09 -14.09
CA ASN A 65 8.41 -4.38 -12.83
C ASN A 65 9.13 -5.15 -11.71
N GLN A 66 10.31 -4.65 -11.33
CA GLN A 66 11.09 -5.26 -10.25
C GLN A 66 10.33 -5.26 -8.91
N ALA A 67 9.46 -4.27 -8.66
CA ALA A 67 8.66 -4.24 -7.44
C ALA A 67 7.74 -5.46 -7.35
N ASP A 68 7.09 -5.84 -8.44
CA ASP A 68 6.25 -7.04 -8.47
C ASP A 68 7.10 -8.29 -8.39
N SER A 69 8.25 -8.34 -9.06
CA SER A 69 9.16 -9.49 -8.97
C SER A 69 9.63 -9.75 -7.53
N LEU A 70 9.83 -8.69 -6.75
CA LEU A 70 10.25 -8.76 -5.34
C LEU A 70 9.09 -9.01 -4.37
N THR A 71 7.86 -8.66 -4.75
CA THR A 71 6.67 -8.79 -3.89
C THR A 71 5.71 -9.88 -4.36
N HIS A 72 6.06 -10.64 -5.41
CA HIS A 72 5.19 -11.64 -6.00
C HIS A 72 4.83 -12.71 -4.96
N VAL A 73 3.56 -12.75 -4.60
CA VAL A 73 3.03 -13.78 -3.72
C VAL A 73 2.91 -15.08 -4.52
N PRO A 74 3.34 -16.24 -3.99
CA PRO A 74 3.16 -17.50 -4.68
C PRO A 74 1.67 -17.75 -4.99
N GLN A 75 1.35 -18.18 -6.22
CA GLN A 75 -0.04 -18.36 -6.66
C GLN A 75 -0.82 -19.36 -5.79
N ARG A 76 -0.14 -20.33 -5.17
CA ARG A 76 -0.72 -21.26 -4.19
C ARG A 76 -1.23 -20.58 -2.92
N TRP A 77 -0.76 -19.37 -2.60
CA TRP A 77 -1.28 -18.56 -1.47
C TRP A 77 -2.49 -17.72 -1.86
N VAL A 78 -2.58 -17.32 -3.14
CA VAL A 78 -3.69 -16.52 -3.66
C VAL A 78 -4.89 -17.40 -3.99
N THR A 79 -4.66 -18.63 -4.44
CA THR A 79 -5.72 -19.57 -4.80
C THR A 79 -6.35 -20.13 -3.52
N PRO A 80 -7.64 -19.90 -3.25
CA PRO A 80 -8.32 -20.54 -2.14
C PRO A 80 -8.20 -22.06 -2.33
N SER A 81 -7.68 -22.76 -1.33
CA SER A 81 -7.63 -24.22 -1.36
C SER A 81 -9.04 -24.74 -1.60
N THR A 82 -9.29 -25.35 -2.75
CA THR A 82 -10.61 -25.85 -3.17
C THR A 82 -11.04 -27.11 -2.39
N GLY A 83 -10.33 -27.44 -1.31
CA GLY A 83 -10.75 -28.49 -0.38
C GLY A 83 -12.03 -28.09 0.36
N PRO A 84 -12.85 -29.06 0.79
CA PRO A 84 -14.05 -28.76 1.56
C PRO A 84 -13.67 -27.94 2.78
N SER A 85 -14.01 -26.64 2.78
CA SER A 85 -13.83 -25.79 3.94
C SER A 85 -14.84 -26.27 4.98
N SER A 86 -14.38 -27.08 5.93
CA SER A 86 -15.10 -27.26 7.19
C SER A 86 -15.50 -25.86 7.70
N PRO A 87 -16.77 -25.61 8.03
CA PRO A 87 -17.19 -24.31 8.53
C PRO A 87 -16.36 -23.99 9.77
N VAL A 88 -15.52 -22.97 9.66
CA VAL A 88 -14.77 -22.43 10.80
C VAL A 88 -15.80 -21.75 11.70
N CYS A 89 -16.30 -22.49 12.69
CA CYS A 89 -17.12 -21.89 13.74
C CYS A 89 -16.29 -20.85 14.48
N VAL A 90 -16.78 -19.61 14.51
CA VAL A 90 -16.29 -18.57 15.41
C VAL A 90 -16.49 -19.10 16.83
N ALA A 91 -15.40 -19.50 17.49
CA ALA A 91 -15.44 -19.72 18.92
C ALA A 91 -15.86 -18.38 19.54
N VAL A 92 -17.06 -18.36 20.13
CA VAL A 92 -17.56 -17.23 20.92
C VAL A 92 -16.44 -16.84 21.87
N ALA A 93 -16.01 -15.58 21.80
CA ALA A 93 -14.83 -15.04 22.46
C ALA A 93 -14.69 -15.64 23.86
N ASP A 94 -13.73 -16.55 24.03
CA ASP A 94 -13.43 -17.13 25.31
C ASP A 94 -13.07 -15.96 26.26
N PRO A 95 -13.82 -15.74 27.35
CA PRO A 95 -13.52 -14.66 28.28
C PRO A 95 -12.11 -14.79 28.86
N GLY A 96 -11.55 -16.00 28.91
CA GLY A 96 -10.16 -16.27 29.27
C GLY A 96 -9.17 -15.64 28.28
N ALA A 97 -9.35 -15.87 26.98
CA ALA A 97 -8.53 -15.26 25.93
C ALA A 97 -8.56 -13.73 25.96
N MET A 98 -9.75 -13.13 26.15
CA MET A 98 -9.86 -11.66 26.28
C MET A 98 -9.12 -11.13 27.50
N ARG A 99 -9.16 -11.86 28.62
CA ARG A 99 -8.39 -11.52 29.83
C ARG A 99 -6.88 -11.64 29.60
N LEU A 100 -6.41 -12.65 28.88
CA LEU A 100 -5.00 -12.80 28.52
C LEU A 100 -4.53 -11.67 27.62
N ILE A 101 -5.30 -11.31 26.59
CA ILE A 101 -5.00 -10.17 25.70
C ILE A 101 -4.92 -8.88 26.51
N ALA A 102 -5.86 -8.63 27.42
CA ALA A 102 -5.84 -7.45 28.29
C ALA A 102 -4.62 -7.44 29.23
N ALA A 103 -4.26 -8.58 29.80
CA ALA A 103 -3.09 -8.70 30.68
C ALA A 103 -1.78 -8.42 29.93
N VAL A 104 -1.62 -8.93 28.70
CA VAL A 104 -0.45 -8.66 27.85
C VAL A 104 -0.35 -7.18 27.52
N HIS A 105 -1.46 -6.53 27.14
CA HIS A 105 -1.48 -5.09 26.87
C HIS A 105 -1.12 -4.26 28.10
N HIS A 106 -1.65 -4.61 29.28
CA HIS A 106 -1.29 -3.92 30.53
C HIS A 106 0.18 -4.10 30.92
N ALA A 107 0.73 -5.31 30.77
CA ALA A 107 2.13 -5.58 31.07
C ALA A 107 3.07 -4.82 30.13
N ALA A 108 2.74 -4.73 28.84
CA ALA A 108 3.51 -3.96 27.86
C ALA A 108 3.45 -2.45 28.15
N ALA A 109 2.30 -1.92 28.58
CA ALA A 109 2.15 -0.51 28.93
C ALA A 109 2.86 -0.11 30.22
N ILE A 110 3.18 -1.04 31.13
CA ILE A 110 3.95 -0.76 32.35
C ILE A 110 5.46 -0.68 32.05
N LEU A 111 5.91 -1.18 30.90
CA LEU A 111 7.33 -1.16 30.49
C LEU A 111 7.65 -0.07 29.44
N ALA A 112 6.69 0.78 29.08
CA ALA A 112 6.90 1.96 28.25
C ALA A 112 6.99 3.22 29.12
#